data_AF-A0A973MP95-F1
#
_entry.id   AF-A0A973MP95-F1
#
_cell.length_a   1.000
_cell.length_b   1.000
_cell.length_c   1.000
_cell.angle_alpha   90.00
_cell.angle_beta   90.00
_cell.angle_gamma   90.00
#
_symmetry.space_group_name_H-M   'P 1'
#
loop_
_entity.id
_entity.type
_entity.pdbx_description
1 polymer ?
#
loop_
_entity_poly.entity_id
_entity_poly.type
_entity_poly.pdbx_seq_one_letter_code
_entity_poly.pdbx_strand_id
1 'polypeptide(L)'
;MRAARLSVVTAVATAAALTAVTGCAEKGSSAGGDRVVNVTSTDDKCAVSKKEFPAGHLELAIENKGSKVTEVYVLFPDDRIVTERENIGPGTKQTVTAEVKAGDYTIACKPGMKGNGIRQTVKATGAKAVKRNPRLDKAVADYREWAQEQADATIPKVEVFARAIKAGDLKAAQDAYAPSRVGWERTEPIAESFGNIDPKTDTRADGLEKGQKWTGWHALEKALWQDKKIGAEQKSLADQLVTDLKDWQQRVGKAAITPTSMANGAKELLDEVATGKVTGEEDRYSHTDLSDFKANVEGAQQAYELLKPVAQTNDKALATELDKQFAALNTLLDKYRTTKTSDGFVLYDTVNETQRKELSDAVNALAEPLSKLAAAVVK
;
A
#
# COMPACT_ATOMS: atom_id res chain seq x y z
N MET A 1 -33.37 -54.02 36.59
CA MET A 1 -33.74 -54.95 35.50
C MET A 1 -34.08 -54.13 34.26
N ARG A 2 -33.48 -54.46 33.11
CA ARG A 2 -34.00 -54.16 31.75
C ARG A 2 -35.43 -54.73 31.65
N ALA A 3 -36.37 -54.35 30.79
CA ALA A 3 -36.49 -53.53 29.59
C ALA A 3 -37.98 -53.06 29.55
N ALA A 4 -38.40 -52.07 28.76
CA ALA A 4 -38.87 -52.33 27.40
C ALA A 4 -39.02 -51.02 26.61
N ARG A 5 -38.72 -51.13 25.32
CA ARG A 5 -38.79 -50.10 24.28
C ARG A 5 -40.10 -50.19 23.48
N LEU A 6 -40.29 -49.18 22.62
CA LEU A 6 -41.11 -49.08 21.40
C LEU A 6 -42.49 -48.43 21.64
N SER A 7 -42.97 -47.43 20.88
CA SER A 7 -42.50 -46.65 19.72
C SER A 7 -43.54 -45.56 19.49
N VAL A 8 -43.19 -44.34 19.06
CA VAL A 8 -43.89 -43.61 17.97
C VAL A 8 -42.92 -42.60 17.35
N VAL A 9 -42.86 -42.66 16.01
CA VAL A 9 -42.14 -41.80 15.07
C VAL A 9 -42.64 -40.36 15.12
N THR A 10 -41.75 -39.37 15.12
CA THR A 10 -42.10 -38.01 14.69
C THR A 10 -40.96 -37.44 13.86
N ALA A 11 -41.33 -37.00 12.65
CA ALA A 11 -40.47 -36.57 11.58
C ALA A 11 -39.79 -35.22 11.85
N VAL A 12 -38.63 -35.08 11.24
CA VAL A 12 -37.72 -33.93 11.21
C VAL A 12 -38.34 -32.75 10.46
N ALA A 13 -38.25 -31.55 11.04
CA ALA A 13 -38.24 -30.28 10.31
C ALA A 13 -37.54 -29.20 11.16
N THR A 14 -36.22 -29.25 11.26
CA THR A 14 -35.40 -28.12 11.73
C THR A 14 -34.98 -27.28 10.54
N ALA A 15 -35.70 -26.20 10.28
CA ALA A 15 -35.28 -25.15 9.36
C ALA A 15 -34.08 -24.41 9.98
N ALA A 16 -32.88 -24.65 9.45
CA ALA A 16 -31.71 -23.85 9.74
C ALA A 16 -31.84 -22.51 8.98
N ALA A 17 -32.13 -21.44 9.70
CA ALA A 17 -32.04 -20.09 9.18
C ALA A 17 -30.56 -19.72 8.99
N LEU A 18 -30.07 -19.85 7.76
CA LEU A 18 -28.83 -19.21 7.32
C LEU A 18 -29.09 -17.70 7.25
N THR A 19 -28.70 -16.97 8.29
CA THR A 19 -28.57 -15.51 8.22
C THR A 19 -27.39 -15.19 7.32
N ALA A 20 -27.65 -14.97 6.04
CA ALA A 20 -26.71 -14.32 5.15
C ALA A 20 -26.45 -12.90 5.69
N VAL A 21 -25.25 -12.65 6.19
CA VAL A 21 -24.76 -11.29 6.42
C VAL A 21 -24.50 -10.69 5.04
N THR A 22 -25.54 -10.20 4.39
CA THR A 22 -25.41 -9.27 3.28
C THR A 22 -24.90 -7.97 3.87
N GLY A 23 -23.58 -7.80 3.90
CA GLY A 23 -22.97 -6.50 4.13
C GLY A 23 -23.59 -5.50 3.16
N CYS A 24 -24.20 -4.46 3.72
CA CYS A 24 -24.74 -3.35 2.97
C CYS A 24 -23.59 -2.67 2.21
N ALA A 25 -23.35 -3.09 0.97
CA ALA A 25 -22.68 -2.25 -0.01
C ALA A 25 -23.60 -1.04 -0.19
N GLU A 26 -23.19 0.11 0.35
CA GLU A 26 -23.78 1.38 -0.03
C GLU A 26 -23.81 1.43 -1.56
N LYS A 27 -25.02 1.59 -2.12
CA LYS A 27 -25.20 1.89 -3.53
C LYS A 27 -24.57 3.27 -3.78
N GLY A 28 -23.28 3.26 -4.13
CA GLY A 28 -22.62 4.36 -4.81
C GLY A 28 -23.42 4.67 -6.08
N SER A 29 -24.20 5.73 -6.00
CA SER A 29 -25.10 6.18 -7.04
C SER A 29 -24.29 7.07 -7.99
N SER A 30 -23.80 6.52 -9.10
CA SER A 30 -23.83 7.13 -10.45
C SER A 30 -22.96 6.38 -11.46
N ALA A 31 -23.48 5.25 -11.96
CA ALA A 31 -23.12 4.83 -13.32
C ALA A 31 -23.66 5.90 -14.30
N GLY A 32 -22.82 6.86 -14.72
CA GLY A 32 -23.22 7.82 -15.75
C GLY A 32 -22.62 9.23 -15.72
N GLY A 33 -21.70 9.56 -14.83
CA GLY A 33 -21.04 10.87 -14.85
C GLY A 33 -19.94 10.98 -15.93
N ASP A 34 -19.74 12.17 -16.52
CA ASP A 34 -18.65 12.42 -17.48
C ASP A 34 -17.26 12.15 -16.92
N ARG A 35 -17.11 12.16 -15.58
CA ARG A 35 -15.86 11.87 -14.86
C ARG A 35 -15.79 10.48 -14.21
N VAL A 36 -16.72 9.58 -14.52
CA VAL A 36 -16.68 8.17 -14.07
C VAL A 36 -16.29 7.26 -15.24
N VAL A 37 -15.17 6.56 -15.14
CA VAL A 37 -14.74 5.54 -16.11
C VAL A 37 -14.97 4.16 -15.50
N ASN A 38 -15.84 3.35 -16.12
CA ASN A 38 -15.97 1.96 -15.72
C ASN A 38 -14.78 1.18 -16.29
N VAL A 39 -14.09 0.44 -15.44
CA VAL A 39 -12.97 -0.43 -15.81
C VAL A 39 -13.35 -1.87 -15.52
N THR A 40 -13.36 -2.71 -16.55
CA THR A 40 -13.54 -4.16 -16.39
C THR A 40 -12.23 -4.87 -16.68
N SER A 41 -11.66 -5.48 -15.65
CA SER A 41 -10.48 -6.34 -15.77
C SER A 41 -10.90 -7.80 -15.95
N THR A 42 -10.34 -8.49 -16.93
CA THR A 42 -10.34 -9.96 -17.07
C THR A 42 -8.91 -10.45 -17.15
N ASP A 43 -8.69 -11.77 -17.19
CA ASP A 43 -7.33 -12.33 -17.26
C ASP A 43 -6.52 -11.87 -18.48
N ASP A 44 -7.20 -11.41 -19.54
CA ASP A 44 -6.63 -11.04 -20.83
C ASP A 44 -7.11 -9.68 -21.39
N LYS A 45 -8.03 -8.98 -20.71
CA LYS A 45 -8.56 -7.68 -21.17
C LYS A 45 -8.64 -6.65 -20.06
N CYS A 46 -8.45 -5.39 -20.44
CA CYS A 46 -8.74 -4.21 -19.63
C CYS A 46 -9.68 -3.31 -20.44
N ALA A 47 -10.98 -3.41 -20.20
CA ALA A 47 -11.99 -2.63 -20.93
C ALA A 47 -12.34 -1.35 -20.16
N VAL A 48 -12.27 -0.20 -20.84
CA VAL A 48 -12.67 1.10 -20.28
C VAL A 48 -13.94 1.60 -20.99
N SER A 49 -14.90 2.17 -20.25
CA SER A 49 -16.16 2.64 -20.85
C SER A 49 -16.02 3.84 -21.77
N LYS A 50 -14.92 4.61 -21.63
CA LYS A 50 -14.58 5.75 -22.48
C LYS A 50 -13.08 5.98 -22.47
N LYS A 51 -12.56 6.53 -23.58
CA LYS A 51 -11.15 6.89 -23.75
C LYS A 51 -10.88 8.38 -23.60
N GLU A 52 -11.93 9.20 -23.50
CA GLU A 52 -11.82 10.63 -23.24
C GLU A 52 -12.74 11.01 -22.09
N PHE A 53 -12.25 11.86 -21.19
CA PHE A 53 -13.00 12.38 -20.04
C PHE A 53 -12.48 13.78 -19.67
N PRO A 54 -13.28 14.62 -19.00
CA PRO A 54 -12.80 15.93 -18.56
C PRO A 54 -11.69 15.80 -17.50
N ALA A 55 -10.71 16.70 -17.55
CA ALA A 55 -9.72 16.87 -16.49
C ALA A 55 -10.40 17.19 -15.14
N GLY A 56 -9.69 16.87 -14.07
CA GLY A 56 -10.08 17.06 -12.68
C GLY A 56 -10.23 15.74 -11.92
N HIS A 57 -11.27 15.64 -11.07
CA HIS A 57 -11.49 14.46 -10.26
C HIS A 57 -12.11 13.33 -11.08
N LEU A 58 -11.31 12.34 -11.42
CA LEU A 58 -11.68 11.13 -12.14
C LEU A 58 -12.00 10.02 -11.15
N GLU A 59 -13.15 9.36 -11.30
CA GLU A 59 -13.45 8.12 -10.59
C GLU A 59 -13.29 6.94 -11.55
N LEU A 60 -12.54 5.92 -11.15
CA LEU A 60 -12.52 4.62 -11.79
C LEU A 60 -13.43 3.67 -11.01
N ALA A 61 -14.51 3.22 -11.65
CA ALA A 61 -15.39 2.19 -11.13
C ALA A 61 -14.90 0.83 -11.66
N ILE A 62 -14.15 0.10 -10.84
CA ILE A 62 -13.43 -1.10 -11.22
C ILE A 62 -14.25 -2.34 -10.89
N GLU A 63 -14.32 -3.26 -11.83
CA GLU A 63 -14.88 -4.60 -11.65
C GLU A 63 -13.88 -5.64 -12.13
N ASN A 64 -13.47 -6.55 -11.26
CA ASN A 64 -12.65 -7.69 -11.64
C ASN A 64 -13.55 -8.88 -12.02
N LYS A 65 -13.59 -9.20 -13.31
CA LYS A 65 -14.27 -10.39 -13.88
C LYS A 65 -13.30 -11.50 -14.27
N GLY A 66 -12.01 -11.33 -14.01
CA GLY A 66 -11.00 -12.37 -14.20
C GLY A 66 -11.02 -13.41 -13.09
N SER A 67 -10.19 -14.44 -13.23
CA SER A 67 -9.97 -15.46 -12.20
C SER A 67 -8.80 -15.12 -11.27
N LYS A 68 -8.01 -14.09 -11.57
CA LYS A 68 -6.85 -13.66 -10.78
C LYS A 68 -7.15 -12.40 -9.97
N VAL A 69 -6.44 -12.20 -8.87
CA VAL A 69 -6.32 -10.87 -8.25
C VAL A 69 -5.74 -9.91 -9.29
N THR A 70 -6.27 -8.69 -9.38
CA THR A 70 -5.79 -7.67 -10.33
C THR A 70 -5.49 -6.38 -9.60
N GLU A 71 -4.62 -5.57 -10.20
CA GLU A 71 -4.50 -4.15 -9.91
C GLU A 71 -5.04 -3.34 -11.08
N VAL A 72 -5.39 -2.08 -10.82
CA VAL A 72 -5.71 -1.09 -11.85
C VAL A 72 -4.94 0.19 -11.59
N TYR A 73 -4.22 0.67 -12.60
CA TYR A 73 -3.39 1.86 -12.55
C TYR A 73 -3.91 2.94 -13.48
N VAL A 74 -3.71 4.20 -13.09
CA VAL A 74 -3.66 5.35 -14.01
C VAL A 74 -2.21 5.82 -14.07
N LEU A 75 -1.64 5.84 -15.27
CA LEU A 75 -0.22 6.14 -15.49
C LEU A 75 -0.05 7.37 -16.36
N PHE A 76 1.01 8.13 -16.07
CA PHE A 76 1.56 9.13 -16.99
C PHE A 76 2.19 8.45 -18.23
N PRO A 77 2.44 9.19 -19.32
CA PRO A 77 3.07 8.62 -20.53
C PRO A 77 4.47 8.02 -20.32
N ASP A 78 5.15 8.42 -19.25
CA ASP A 78 6.47 7.92 -18.82
C ASP A 78 6.37 6.79 -17.78
N ASP A 79 5.22 6.13 -17.67
CA ASP A 79 4.89 5.04 -16.74
C ASP A 79 4.97 5.40 -15.24
N ARG A 80 5.14 6.68 -14.89
CA ARG A 80 4.94 7.14 -13.51
C ARG A 80 3.48 6.98 -13.10
N ILE A 81 3.26 6.61 -11.85
CA ILE A 81 1.92 6.35 -11.30
C ILE A 81 1.21 7.67 -10.96
N VAL A 82 -0.04 7.81 -11.40
CA VAL A 82 -0.96 8.87 -10.96
C VAL A 82 -1.76 8.40 -9.76
N THR A 83 -2.28 7.18 -9.84
CA THR A 83 -2.95 6.45 -8.77
C THR A 83 -3.05 4.99 -9.16
N GLU A 84 -3.27 4.15 -8.18
CA GLU A 84 -3.61 2.75 -8.39
C GLU A 84 -4.65 2.25 -7.40
N ARG A 85 -5.11 1.02 -7.67
CA ARG A 85 -5.92 0.25 -6.74
C ARG A 85 -5.50 -1.20 -6.88
N GLU A 86 -4.89 -1.70 -5.83
CA GLU A 86 -4.31 -3.03 -5.80
C GLU A 86 -5.22 -4.07 -5.14
N ASN A 87 -4.80 -5.34 -5.18
CA ASN A 87 -5.44 -6.44 -4.45
C ASN A 87 -6.94 -6.62 -4.72
N ILE A 88 -7.39 -6.34 -5.95
CA ILE A 88 -8.79 -6.46 -6.34
C ILE A 88 -9.10 -7.93 -6.64
N GLY A 89 -9.73 -8.62 -5.70
CA GLY A 89 -10.06 -10.04 -5.82
C GLY A 89 -11.06 -10.38 -6.94
N PRO A 90 -11.05 -11.62 -7.46
CA PRO A 90 -12.03 -12.08 -8.46
C PRO A 90 -13.48 -11.84 -8.05
N GLY A 91 -14.31 -11.34 -8.98
CA GLY A 91 -15.74 -11.07 -8.75
C GLY A 91 -16.04 -9.86 -7.88
N THR A 92 -15.02 -9.10 -7.46
CA THR A 92 -15.20 -7.92 -6.60
C THR A 92 -15.25 -6.63 -7.40
N LYS A 93 -15.75 -5.58 -6.74
CA LYS A 93 -15.79 -4.21 -7.27
C LYS A 93 -15.07 -3.28 -6.32
N GLN A 94 -14.36 -2.31 -6.87
CA GLN A 94 -13.65 -1.28 -6.13
C GLN A 94 -13.81 0.06 -6.85
N THR A 95 -13.61 1.15 -6.13
CA THR A 95 -13.51 2.48 -6.73
C THR A 95 -12.18 3.11 -6.34
N VAL A 96 -11.64 3.96 -7.21
CA VAL A 96 -10.51 4.84 -6.89
C VAL A 96 -10.75 6.20 -7.50
N THR A 97 -10.45 7.25 -6.73
CA THR A 97 -10.61 8.64 -7.17
C THR A 97 -9.23 9.26 -7.39
N ALA A 98 -9.01 9.84 -8.56
CA ALA A 98 -7.75 10.47 -8.96
C ALA A 98 -7.97 11.94 -9.31
N GLU A 99 -6.96 12.78 -9.10
CA GLU A 99 -6.92 14.13 -9.69
C GLU A 99 -6.01 14.10 -10.91
N VAL A 100 -6.58 14.33 -12.10
CA VAL A 100 -5.86 14.32 -13.38
C VAL A 100 -5.90 15.71 -14.03
N LYS A 101 -4.77 16.12 -14.62
CA LYS A 101 -4.69 17.33 -15.45
C LYS A 101 -5.09 16.99 -16.88
N ALA A 102 -5.27 17.99 -17.73
CA ALA A 102 -5.42 17.74 -19.17
C ALA A 102 -4.13 17.11 -19.73
N GLY A 103 -4.28 16.05 -20.53
CA GLY A 103 -3.14 15.30 -21.05
C GLY A 103 -3.47 13.87 -21.42
N ASP A 104 -2.47 13.16 -21.90
CA ASP A 104 -2.55 11.75 -22.24
C ASP A 104 -2.16 10.88 -21.04
N TYR A 105 -2.86 9.77 -20.87
CA TYR A 105 -2.69 8.83 -19.77
C TYR A 105 -2.86 7.39 -20.27
N THR A 106 -2.47 6.44 -19.44
CA THR A 106 -2.77 5.02 -19.64
C THR A 106 -3.57 4.49 -18.46
N ILE A 107 -4.66 3.77 -18.73
CA ILE A 107 -5.30 2.89 -17.74
C ILE A 107 -4.76 1.47 -17.99
N ALA A 108 -4.17 0.85 -16.97
CA ALA A 108 -3.61 -0.49 -17.07
C ALA A 108 -4.27 -1.42 -16.05
N CYS A 109 -4.73 -2.59 -16.48
CA CYS A 109 -5.12 -3.66 -15.57
C CYS A 109 -3.98 -4.68 -15.51
N LYS A 110 -3.57 -5.12 -14.32
CA LYS A 110 -2.51 -6.14 -14.14
C LYS A 110 -3.08 -7.43 -13.50
N PRO A 111 -3.74 -8.31 -14.26
CA PRO A 111 -4.18 -9.61 -13.73
C PRO A 111 -2.99 -10.46 -13.29
N GLY A 112 -2.99 -10.87 -12.02
CA GLY A 112 -1.89 -11.58 -11.38
C GLY A 112 -0.76 -10.68 -10.87
N MET A 113 -0.97 -9.35 -10.83
CA MET A 113 -0.09 -8.40 -10.12
C MET A 113 1.37 -8.40 -10.61
N LYS A 114 1.58 -8.68 -11.91
CA LYS A 114 2.93 -8.79 -12.51
C LYS A 114 3.01 -8.14 -13.87
N GLY A 115 4.18 -7.58 -14.15
CA GLY A 115 4.54 -6.97 -15.44
C GLY A 115 3.75 -5.69 -15.76
N ASN A 116 3.73 -5.33 -17.05
CA ASN A 116 3.19 -4.04 -17.51
C ASN A 116 1.67 -3.96 -17.66
N GLY A 117 0.96 -5.08 -17.46
CA GLY A 117 -0.50 -5.17 -17.59
C GLY A 117 -1.03 -5.00 -19.01
N ILE A 118 -2.35 -5.06 -19.11
CA ILE A 118 -3.12 -4.80 -20.34
C ILE A 118 -3.51 -3.33 -20.34
N ARG A 119 -3.00 -2.57 -21.33
CA ARG A 119 -3.00 -1.10 -21.33
C ARG A 119 -4.04 -0.51 -22.28
N GLN A 120 -4.68 0.58 -21.86
CA GLN A 120 -5.59 1.42 -22.65
C GLN A 120 -5.12 2.87 -22.62
N THR A 121 -4.79 3.43 -23.79
CA THR A 121 -4.53 4.87 -23.90
C THR A 121 -5.84 5.64 -23.73
N VAL A 122 -5.82 6.65 -22.85
CA VAL A 122 -6.94 7.53 -22.56
C VAL A 122 -6.48 8.99 -22.48
N LYS A 123 -7.41 9.94 -22.56
CA LYS A 123 -7.12 11.37 -22.59
C LYS A 123 -8.03 12.16 -21.66
N ALA A 124 -7.42 12.98 -20.81
CA ALA A 124 -8.11 13.99 -20.03
C ALA A 124 -8.19 15.30 -20.83
N THR A 125 -9.39 15.82 -21.02
CA THR A 125 -9.66 16.99 -21.87
C THR A 125 -10.10 18.23 -21.06
N GLY A 126 -9.97 19.41 -21.66
CA GLY A 126 -10.37 20.68 -21.04
C GLY A 126 -9.28 21.34 -20.19
N ALA A 127 -9.06 22.63 -20.39
CA ALA A 127 -7.90 23.36 -19.84
C ALA A 127 -8.08 23.92 -18.42
N LYS A 128 -9.27 23.79 -17.81
CA LYS A 128 -9.51 24.36 -16.48
C LYS A 128 -9.02 23.40 -15.39
N ALA A 129 -7.93 23.78 -14.73
CA ALA A 129 -7.51 23.14 -13.49
C ALA A 129 -8.67 23.15 -12.49
N VAL A 130 -8.82 22.07 -11.71
CA VAL A 130 -9.79 22.04 -10.61
C VAL A 130 -9.44 23.18 -9.65
N LYS A 131 -10.44 23.96 -9.25
CA LYS A 131 -10.25 24.95 -8.20
C LYS A 131 -10.04 24.20 -6.89
N ARG A 132 -8.78 24.01 -6.53
CA ARG A 132 -8.39 23.30 -5.32
C ARG A 132 -8.69 24.16 -4.08
N ASN A 133 -9.14 23.50 -3.02
CA ASN A 133 -9.27 24.11 -1.70
C ASN A 133 -7.85 24.49 -1.21
N PRO A 134 -7.57 25.75 -0.84
CA PRO A 134 -6.23 26.16 -0.41
C PRO A 134 -5.67 25.35 0.77
N ARG A 135 -6.54 24.74 1.60
CA ARG A 135 -6.12 23.82 2.66
C ARG A 135 -5.48 22.56 2.10
N LEU A 136 -5.94 22.06 0.96
CA LEU A 136 -5.36 20.91 0.27
C LEU A 136 -4.04 21.28 -0.44
N ASP A 137 -3.92 22.50 -0.97
CA ASP A 137 -2.63 23.00 -1.47
C ASP A 137 -1.56 22.99 -0.37
N LYS A 138 -1.93 23.49 0.82
CA LYS A 138 -1.07 23.45 1.99
C LYS A 138 -0.75 22.02 2.41
N ALA A 139 -1.75 21.13 2.50
CA ALA A 139 -1.53 19.73 2.85
C ALA A 139 -0.52 19.03 1.92
N VAL A 140 -0.62 19.28 0.60
CA VAL A 140 0.34 18.74 -0.39
C VAL A 140 1.74 19.30 -0.19
N ALA A 141 1.87 20.60 0.09
CA ALA A 141 3.17 21.22 0.36
C ALA A 141 3.81 20.64 1.64
N ASP A 142 3.04 20.57 2.73
CA ASP A 142 3.50 20.03 4.01
C ASP A 142 3.87 18.53 3.89
N TYR A 143 3.11 17.74 3.12
CA TYR A 143 3.42 16.33 2.88
C TYR A 143 4.71 16.15 2.08
N ARG A 144 4.96 17.02 1.09
CA ARG A 144 6.21 17.00 0.31
C ARG A 144 7.42 17.33 1.18
N GLU A 145 7.29 18.32 2.06
CA GLU A 145 8.35 18.67 3.01
C GLU A 145 8.63 17.48 3.93
N TRP A 146 7.60 16.92 4.56
CA TRP A 146 7.73 15.75 5.43
C TRP A 146 8.35 14.53 4.71
N ALA A 147 7.95 14.26 3.47
CA ALA A 147 8.51 13.16 2.69
C ALA A 147 10.00 13.39 2.39
N GLN A 148 10.39 14.62 2.06
CA GLN A 148 11.79 14.98 1.89
C GLN A 148 12.58 14.81 3.19
N GLU A 149 12.01 15.18 4.34
CA GLU A 149 12.64 14.95 5.64
C GLU A 149 12.84 13.46 5.94
N GLN A 150 11.87 12.59 5.60
CA GLN A 150 12.04 11.13 5.73
C GLN A 150 13.16 10.62 4.82
N ALA A 151 13.24 11.11 3.57
CA ALA A 151 14.30 10.74 2.65
C ALA A 151 15.68 11.19 3.15
N ASP A 152 15.79 12.44 3.62
CA ASP A 152 17.02 13.01 4.17
C ASP A 152 17.48 12.25 5.43
N ALA A 153 16.54 11.84 6.29
CA ALA A 153 16.81 11.03 7.48
C ALA A 153 17.17 9.57 7.16
N THR A 154 16.77 9.05 6.00
CA THR A 154 17.06 7.67 5.56
C THR A 154 18.53 7.52 5.17
N ILE A 155 19.10 8.49 4.46
CA ILE A 155 20.49 8.44 3.95
C ILE A 155 21.52 8.10 5.04
N PRO A 156 21.61 8.82 6.18
CA PRO A 156 22.60 8.49 7.21
C PRO A 156 22.39 7.09 7.80
N LYS A 157 21.13 6.60 7.90
CA LYS A 157 20.84 5.26 8.43
C LYS A 157 21.30 4.16 7.46
N VAL A 158 21.02 4.31 6.16
CA VAL A 158 21.51 3.33 5.17
C VAL A 158 23.03 3.38 4.99
N GLU A 159 23.66 4.55 5.18
CA GLU A 159 25.12 4.63 5.20
C GLU A 159 25.73 3.90 6.41
N VAL A 160 25.07 3.89 7.58
CA VAL A 160 25.48 3.06 8.72
C VAL A 160 25.41 1.57 8.34
N PHE A 161 24.29 1.14 7.77
CA PHE A 161 24.10 -0.24 7.29
C PHE A 161 25.19 -0.65 6.27
N ALA A 162 25.42 0.18 5.25
CA ALA A 162 26.42 -0.08 4.23
C ALA A 162 27.85 -0.12 4.80
N ARG A 163 28.19 0.77 5.75
CA ARG A 163 29.50 0.75 6.41
C ARG A 163 29.73 -0.54 7.20
N ALA A 164 28.71 -1.06 7.91
CA ALA A 164 28.83 -2.32 8.64
C ALA A 164 29.10 -3.50 7.69
N ILE A 165 28.39 -3.57 6.55
CA ILE A 165 28.68 -4.56 5.50
C ILE A 165 30.10 -4.38 4.95
N LYS A 166 30.54 -3.15 4.68
CA LYS A 166 31.90 -2.92 4.16
C LYS A 166 32.99 -3.35 5.14
N ALA A 167 32.77 -3.17 6.44
CA ALA A 167 33.63 -3.63 7.50
C ALA A 167 33.60 -5.17 7.68
N GLY A 168 32.61 -5.86 7.12
CA GLY A 168 32.41 -7.29 7.35
C GLY A 168 31.80 -7.60 8.72
N ASP A 169 31.24 -6.59 9.39
CA ASP A 169 30.60 -6.75 10.70
C ASP A 169 29.14 -7.21 10.51
N LEU A 170 28.95 -8.53 10.60
CA LEU A 170 27.65 -9.16 10.39
C LEU A 170 26.61 -8.67 11.40
N LYS A 171 26.98 -8.56 12.69
CA LYS A 171 26.02 -8.19 13.74
C LYS A 171 25.63 -6.72 13.61
N ALA A 172 26.58 -5.83 13.37
CA ALA A 172 26.27 -4.42 13.17
C ALA A 172 25.44 -4.18 11.89
N ALA A 173 25.66 -4.96 10.84
CA ALA A 173 24.84 -4.90 9.62
C ALA A 173 23.40 -5.36 9.90
N GLN A 174 23.24 -6.46 10.65
CA GLN A 174 21.92 -6.95 11.04
C GLN A 174 21.16 -5.94 11.91
N ASP A 175 21.83 -5.29 12.87
CA ASP A 175 21.22 -4.29 13.75
C ASP A 175 20.81 -3.01 13.01
N ALA A 176 21.52 -2.66 11.93
CA ALA A 176 21.25 -1.47 11.14
C ALA A 176 20.22 -1.67 10.03
N TYR A 177 19.84 -2.91 9.72
CA TYR A 177 18.95 -3.24 8.60
C TYR A 177 17.57 -2.58 8.73
N ALA A 178 16.76 -2.95 9.73
CA ALA A 178 15.41 -2.40 9.88
C ALA A 178 15.42 -0.87 10.07
N PRO A 179 16.29 -0.27 10.91
CA PRO A 179 16.38 1.19 11.00
C PRO A 179 16.64 1.87 9.66
N SER A 180 17.39 1.24 8.75
CA SER A 180 17.69 1.81 7.43
C SER A 180 16.50 1.84 6.47
N ARG A 181 15.46 1.04 6.73
CA ARG A 181 14.25 0.92 5.89
C ARG A 181 13.13 1.88 6.29
N VAL A 182 13.00 2.19 7.59
CA VAL A 182 11.86 2.95 8.15
C VAL A 182 11.44 4.21 7.37
N GLY A 183 12.38 5.02 6.90
CA GLY A 183 12.02 6.25 6.17
C GLY A 183 11.53 5.99 4.75
N TRP A 184 12.03 4.94 4.10
CA TRP A 184 11.52 4.44 2.83
C TRP A 184 10.08 3.92 2.99
N GLU A 185 9.85 3.02 3.94
CA GLU A 185 8.54 2.42 4.26
C GLU A 185 7.46 3.47 4.59
N ARG A 186 7.83 4.55 5.28
CA ARG A 186 6.92 5.68 5.56
C ARG A 186 6.49 6.43 4.30
N THR A 187 7.27 6.37 3.24
CA THR A 187 7.11 7.18 2.03
C THR A 187 7.02 6.33 0.76
N GLU A 188 6.74 5.04 0.92
CA GLU A 188 6.66 4.03 -0.15
C GLU A 188 5.77 4.49 -1.33
N PRO A 189 4.56 5.07 -1.12
CA PRO A 189 3.74 5.55 -2.25
C PRO A 189 4.39 6.67 -3.08
N ILE A 190 5.28 7.46 -2.47
CA ILE A 190 6.07 8.45 -3.20
C ILE A 190 7.23 7.76 -3.92
N ALA A 191 7.89 6.81 -3.26
CA ALA A 191 9.03 6.09 -3.81
C ALA A 191 8.66 5.26 -5.05
N GLU A 192 7.55 4.53 -4.98
CA GLU A 192 7.01 3.69 -6.05
C GLU A 192 6.53 4.52 -7.25
N SER A 193 6.10 5.76 -7.02
CA SER A 193 5.68 6.67 -8.10
C SER A 193 6.76 6.96 -9.15
N PHE A 194 8.04 6.68 -8.82
CA PHE A 194 9.17 6.83 -9.75
C PHE A 194 9.44 5.59 -10.63
N GLY A 195 8.69 4.50 -10.44
CA GLY A 195 8.63 3.30 -11.30
C GLY A 195 9.88 2.42 -11.36
N ASN A 196 11.09 2.98 -11.27
CA ASN A 196 12.35 2.25 -11.43
C ASN A 196 13.26 2.27 -10.20
N ILE A 197 12.85 2.94 -9.13
CA ILE A 197 13.61 2.98 -7.88
C ILE A 197 13.31 1.72 -7.07
N ASP A 198 12.03 1.44 -6.82
CA ASP A 198 11.61 0.26 -6.05
C ASP A 198 12.26 -1.05 -6.55
N PRO A 199 12.28 -1.36 -7.87
CA PRO A 199 12.93 -2.57 -8.37
C PRO A 199 14.43 -2.72 -8.07
N LYS A 200 15.10 -1.62 -7.70
CA LYS A 200 16.53 -1.59 -7.36
C LYS A 200 16.77 -1.65 -5.87
N THR A 201 15.86 -1.12 -5.07
CA THR A 201 16.04 -0.93 -3.63
C THR A 201 15.31 -1.99 -2.81
N ASP A 202 14.14 -2.45 -3.24
CA ASP A 202 13.22 -3.17 -2.34
C ASP A 202 12.50 -4.39 -2.94
N THR A 203 12.91 -4.87 -4.12
CA THR A 203 12.32 -6.10 -4.66
C THR A 203 12.63 -7.34 -3.79
N ARG A 204 11.56 -8.04 -3.39
CA ARG A 204 11.62 -9.37 -2.76
C ARG A 204 11.97 -10.47 -3.75
N ALA A 205 12.46 -11.61 -3.25
CA ALA A 205 12.93 -12.73 -4.07
C ALA A 205 11.86 -13.31 -5.04
N ASP A 206 10.59 -13.29 -4.64
CA ASP A 206 9.43 -13.78 -5.42
C ASP A 206 8.82 -12.72 -6.36
N GLY A 207 9.20 -11.46 -6.17
CA GLY A 207 8.93 -10.34 -7.07
C GLY A 207 9.90 -10.27 -8.27
N LEU A 208 11.04 -10.95 -8.21
CA LEU A 208 12.05 -10.91 -9.27
C LEU A 208 11.52 -11.37 -10.63
N GLU A 209 11.74 -10.54 -11.65
CA GLU A 209 11.53 -10.92 -13.04
C GLU A 209 12.64 -11.86 -13.54
N LYS A 210 12.32 -12.64 -14.58
CA LYS A 210 13.29 -13.57 -15.17
C LYS A 210 14.51 -12.81 -15.71
N GLY A 211 15.67 -13.07 -15.11
CA GLY A 211 16.94 -12.45 -15.50
C GLY A 211 17.20 -11.08 -14.86
N GLN A 212 16.30 -10.60 -13.99
CA GLN A 212 16.55 -9.42 -13.17
C GLN A 212 17.73 -9.69 -12.23
N LYS A 213 18.69 -8.76 -12.20
CA LYS A 213 19.73 -8.77 -11.18
C LYS A 213 19.10 -8.35 -9.86
N TRP A 214 19.18 -9.22 -8.85
CA TRP A 214 18.66 -8.89 -7.53
C TRP A 214 19.62 -7.95 -6.79
N THR A 215 19.11 -6.80 -6.36
CA THR A 215 19.84 -5.76 -5.62
C THR A 215 18.99 -5.29 -4.44
N GLY A 216 19.46 -4.28 -3.71
CA GLY A 216 18.66 -3.65 -2.67
C GLY A 216 18.72 -4.32 -1.29
N TRP A 217 17.80 -3.95 -0.41
CA TRP A 217 17.72 -4.40 0.98
C TRP A 217 17.53 -5.92 1.06
N HIS A 218 16.54 -6.51 0.41
CA HIS A 218 16.26 -7.95 0.56
C HIS A 218 17.35 -8.87 0.00
N ALA A 219 18.09 -8.44 -1.03
CA ALA A 219 19.26 -9.18 -1.50
C ALA A 219 20.36 -9.23 -0.41
N LEU A 220 20.55 -8.11 0.31
CA LEU A 220 21.48 -8.01 1.44
C LEU A 220 20.94 -8.75 2.68
N GLU A 221 19.64 -8.66 2.96
CA GLU A 221 18.95 -9.36 4.04
C GLU A 221 19.20 -10.88 3.95
N LYS A 222 18.93 -11.49 2.79
CA LYS A 222 19.22 -12.91 2.56
C LYS A 222 20.70 -13.24 2.84
N ALA A 223 21.61 -12.39 2.36
CA ALA A 223 23.04 -12.62 2.52
C ALA A 223 23.46 -12.58 4.00
N LEU A 224 22.87 -11.69 4.79
CA LEU A 224 23.20 -11.50 6.21
C LEU A 224 22.56 -12.57 7.11
N TRP A 225 21.29 -12.93 6.90
CA TRP A 225 20.60 -13.88 7.79
C TRP A 225 20.70 -15.34 7.33
N GLN A 226 20.44 -15.61 6.05
CA GLN A 226 20.42 -16.97 5.52
C GLN A 226 21.83 -17.45 5.17
N ASP A 227 22.55 -16.68 4.35
CA ASP A 227 23.87 -17.11 3.85
C ASP A 227 25.00 -16.81 4.83
N LYS A 228 24.75 -15.91 5.80
CA LYS A 228 25.70 -15.43 6.82
C LYS A 228 27.05 -15.02 6.20
N LYS A 229 26.98 -14.31 5.08
CA LYS A 229 28.13 -14.01 4.22
C LYS A 229 28.22 -12.53 3.89
N ILE A 230 29.43 -12.00 4.04
CA ILE A 230 29.80 -10.67 3.52
C ILE A 230 31.05 -10.80 2.65
N GLY A 231 30.85 -10.85 1.32
CA GLY A 231 31.92 -10.89 0.32
C GLY A 231 32.01 -9.60 -0.52
N ALA A 232 32.83 -9.63 -1.57
CA ALA A 232 32.98 -8.49 -2.50
C ALA A 232 31.65 -8.06 -3.13
N GLU A 233 30.78 -9.03 -3.45
CA GLU A 233 29.45 -8.77 -3.99
C GLU A 233 28.56 -8.00 -3.02
N GLN A 234 28.42 -8.44 -1.77
CA GLN A 234 27.60 -7.75 -0.76
C GLN A 234 28.11 -6.33 -0.49
N LYS A 235 29.44 -6.12 -0.52
CA LYS A 235 30.02 -4.77 -0.39
C LYS A 235 29.65 -3.88 -1.58
N SER A 236 29.68 -4.43 -2.80
CA SER A 236 29.23 -3.72 -4.00
C SER A 236 27.73 -3.42 -3.98
N LEU A 237 26.90 -4.35 -3.50
CA LEU A 237 25.46 -4.16 -3.37
C LEU A 237 25.12 -3.08 -2.33
N ALA A 238 25.86 -3.03 -1.22
CA ALA A 238 25.70 -1.99 -0.21
C ALA A 238 26.04 -0.59 -0.74
N ASP A 239 27.11 -0.45 -1.51
CA ASP A 239 27.45 0.83 -2.19
C ASP A 239 26.39 1.20 -3.24
N GLN A 240 25.84 0.20 -3.96
CA GLN A 240 24.77 0.41 -4.93
C GLN A 240 23.49 0.90 -4.24
N LEU A 241 23.07 0.28 -3.13
CA LEU A 241 21.88 0.67 -2.37
C LEU A 241 21.96 2.13 -1.90
N VAL A 242 23.10 2.57 -1.36
CA VAL A 242 23.30 3.98 -0.97
C VAL A 242 23.18 4.91 -2.18
N THR A 243 23.69 4.49 -3.34
CA THR A 243 23.62 5.28 -4.59
C THR A 243 22.17 5.42 -5.06
N ASP A 244 21.44 4.31 -5.13
CA ASP A 244 20.05 4.27 -5.58
C ASP A 244 19.14 5.08 -4.63
N LEU A 245 19.41 5.06 -3.31
CA LEU A 245 18.65 5.87 -2.34
C LEU A 245 18.99 7.37 -2.37
N LYS A 246 20.24 7.75 -2.71
CA LYS A 246 20.58 9.16 -2.96
C LYS A 246 19.90 9.68 -4.23
N ASP A 247 19.77 8.84 -5.26
CA ASP A 247 18.97 9.17 -6.44
C ASP A 247 17.49 9.35 -6.08
N TRP A 248 16.92 8.42 -5.30
CA TRP A 248 15.56 8.56 -4.75
C TRP A 248 15.37 9.86 -3.97
N GLN A 249 16.27 10.18 -3.03
CA GLN A 249 16.25 11.42 -2.24
C GLN A 249 16.17 12.68 -3.13
N GLN A 250 16.88 12.71 -4.26
CA GLN A 250 16.87 13.84 -5.21
C GLN A 250 15.58 13.94 -6.04
N ARG A 251 14.75 12.90 -6.03
CA ARG A 251 13.49 12.79 -6.76
C ARG A 251 12.27 13.09 -5.89
N VAL A 252 12.30 12.75 -4.60
CA VAL A 252 11.16 12.88 -3.67
C VAL A 252 10.48 14.25 -3.76
N GLY A 253 11.23 15.35 -3.63
CA GLY A 253 10.68 16.71 -3.74
C GLY A 253 10.04 17.07 -5.10
N LYS A 254 10.27 16.27 -6.14
CA LYS A 254 9.75 16.47 -7.52
C LYS A 254 8.54 15.57 -7.83
N ALA A 255 8.11 14.72 -6.89
CA ALA A 255 6.96 13.85 -7.07
C ALA A 255 5.69 14.66 -7.43
N ALA A 256 4.89 14.10 -8.34
CA ALA A 256 3.61 14.66 -8.75
C ALA A 256 2.53 14.32 -7.72
N ILE A 257 2.53 15.05 -6.61
CA ILE A 257 1.63 14.82 -5.47
C ILE A 257 0.32 15.60 -5.66
N THR A 258 -0.80 14.91 -5.46
CA THR A 258 -2.14 15.49 -5.37
C THR A 258 -2.79 15.08 -4.04
N PRO A 259 -3.87 15.76 -3.61
CA PRO A 259 -4.59 15.33 -2.40
C PRO A 259 -5.16 13.92 -2.51
N THR A 260 -5.58 13.51 -3.72
CA THR A 260 -6.06 12.15 -3.97
C THR A 260 -4.92 11.14 -3.97
N SER A 261 -3.75 11.46 -4.52
CA SER A 261 -2.59 10.56 -4.47
C SER A 261 -2.10 10.35 -3.04
N MET A 262 -2.16 11.38 -2.18
CA MET A 262 -1.87 11.23 -0.74
C MET A 262 -2.83 10.24 -0.06
N ALA A 263 -4.13 10.37 -0.33
CA ALA A 263 -5.14 9.50 0.27
C ALA A 263 -5.09 8.07 -0.27
N ASN A 264 -4.85 7.90 -1.57
CA ASN A 264 -4.72 6.58 -2.20
C ASN A 264 -3.41 5.91 -1.77
N GLY A 265 -2.29 6.64 -1.71
CA GLY A 265 -1.03 6.13 -1.16
C GLY A 265 -1.14 5.68 0.30
N ALA A 266 -1.87 6.43 1.13
CA ALA A 266 -2.18 5.98 2.49
C ALA A 266 -2.94 4.64 2.48
N LYS A 267 -3.85 4.45 1.53
CA LYS A 267 -4.62 3.21 1.40
C LYS A 267 -3.77 2.06 0.86
N GLU A 268 -2.88 2.31 -0.09
CA GLU A 268 -1.93 1.37 -0.69
C GLU A 268 -1.02 0.77 0.39
N LEU A 269 -0.40 1.64 1.21
CA LEU A 269 0.37 1.23 2.41
C LEU A 269 -0.38 0.25 3.32
N LEU A 270 -1.68 0.45 3.53
CA LEU A 270 -2.49 -0.47 4.35
C LEU A 270 -2.88 -1.76 3.62
N ASP A 271 -2.98 -1.75 2.28
CA ASP A 271 -3.19 -2.97 1.49
C ASP A 271 -1.93 -3.85 1.48
N GLU A 272 -0.74 -3.26 1.35
CA GLU A 272 0.54 -3.97 1.48
C GLU A 272 0.69 -4.62 2.85
N VAL A 273 0.38 -3.86 3.91
CA VAL A 273 0.36 -4.40 5.27
C VAL A 273 -0.60 -5.58 5.38
N ALA A 274 -1.82 -5.45 4.84
CA ALA A 274 -2.85 -6.48 4.93
C ALA A 274 -2.53 -7.77 4.18
N THR A 275 -1.72 -7.69 3.12
CA THR A 275 -1.49 -8.82 2.20
C THR A 275 -0.10 -9.43 2.30
N GLY A 276 0.93 -8.65 2.60
CA GLY A 276 2.32 -9.12 2.73
C GLY A 276 2.88 -9.04 4.15
N LYS A 277 2.87 -7.84 4.78
CA LYS A 277 3.57 -7.64 6.07
C LYS A 277 2.88 -8.38 7.22
N VAL A 278 1.57 -8.60 7.17
CA VAL A 278 0.81 -9.40 8.16
C VAL A 278 0.98 -10.92 8.00
N THR A 279 1.61 -11.39 6.93
CA THR A 279 1.98 -12.80 6.79
C THR A 279 3.46 -13.03 7.10
N GLY A 280 4.26 -11.95 7.20
CA GLY A 280 5.70 -11.99 7.42
C GLY A 280 6.49 -12.26 6.13
N GLU A 281 5.94 -11.87 4.99
CA GLU A 281 6.51 -12.13 3.67
C GLU A 281 7.56 -11.11 3.24
N GLU A 282 7.54 -9.92 3.86
CA GLU A 282 8.40 -8.78 3.53
C GLU A 282 9.84 -9.11 3.87
N ASP A 283 10.08 -9.34 5.16
CA ASP A 283 11.39 -9.62 5.75
C ASP A 283 11.51 -11.11 6.08
N ARG A 284 11.43 -11.96 5.06
CA ARG A 284 11.38 -13.42 5.24
C ARG A 284 12.63 -14.03 5.89
N TYR A 285 13.73 -13.29 5.98
CA TYR A 285 14.99 -13.77 6.54
C TYR A 285 15.31 -13.10 7.89
N SER A 286 15.09 -11.79 8.02
CA SER A 286 15.34 -11.03 9.25
C SER A 286 14.16 -11.03 10.22
N HIS A 287 12.94 -11.26 9.72
CA HIS A 287 11.68 -11.20 10.46
C HIS A 287 11.45 -9.84 11.13
N THR A 288 11.83 -8.76 10.46
CA THR A 288 11.71 -7.38 10.96
C THR A 288 10.42 -6.67 10.54
N ASP A 289 9.45 -7.41 10.00
CA ASP A 289 8.23 -6.93 9.34
C ASP A 289 7.40 -5.95 10.20
N LEU A 290 7.43 -6.06 11.53
CA LEU A 290 6.71 -5.12 12.41
C LEU A 290 7.29 -3.69 12.37
N SER A 291 8.58 -3.54 12.05
CA SER A 291 9.21 -2.23 11.87
C SER A 291 8.63 -1.55 10.61
N ASP A 292 8.58 -2.30 9.51
CA ASP A 292 8.05 -1.85 8.22
C ASP A 292 6.54 -1.59 8.31
N PHE A 293 5.78 -2.51 8.91
CA PHE A 293 4.36 -2.35 9.21
C PHE A 293 4.12 -1.02 9.94
N LYS A 294 4.84 -0.77 11.05
CA LYS A 294 4.66 0.46 11.82
C LYS A 294 4.98 1.69 10.97
N ALA A 295 6.05 1.64 10.17
CA ALA A 295 6.45 2.72 9.29
C ALA A 295 5.37 3.02 8.22
N ASN A 296 4.76 2.01 7.61
CA ASN A 296 3.65 2.20 6.67
C ASN A 296 2.42 2.83 7.35
N VAL A 297 2.07 2.37 8.55
CA VAL A 297 0.96 2.96 9.32
C VAL A 297 1.23 4.43 9.65
N GLU A 298 2.46 4.78 10.00
CA GLU A 298 2.87 6.17 10.23
C GLU A 298 2.79 7.02 8.96
N GLY A 299 3.21 6.47 7.81
CA GLY A 299 3.11 7.14 6.52
C GLY A 299 1.67 7.41 6.10
N ALA A 300 0.81 6.39 6.22
CA ALA A 300 -0.62 6.50 5.95
C ALA A 300 -1.30 7.49 6.91
N GLN A 301 -0.95 7.45 8.19
CA GLN A 301 -1.51 8.37 9.19
C GLN A 301 -1.08 9.81 8.91
N GLN A 302 0.17 10.06 8.53
CA GLN A 302 0.64 11.40 8.20
C GLN A 302 -0.15 12.01 7.03
N ALA A 303 -0.36 11.23 5.96
CA ALA A 303 -1.18 11.69 4.83
C ALA A 303 -2.63 12.00 5.27
N TYR A 304 -3.22 11.14 6.11
CA TYR A 304 -4.56 11.38 6.67
C TYR A 304 -4.60 12.65 7.53
N GLU A 305 -3.69 12.84 8.49
CA GLU A 305 -3.71 14.01 9.39
C GLU A 305 -3.60 15.33 8.63
N LEU A 306 -2.79 15.39 7.56
CA LEU A 306 -2.69 16.57 6.70
C LEU A 306 -3.98 16.85 5.91
N LEU A 307 -4.71 15.81 5.52
CA LEU A 307 -5.98 15.90 4.78
C LEU A 307 -7.20 16.08 5.69
N LYS A 308 -7.09 15.69 6.96
CA LYS A 308 -8.16 15.65 7.96
C LYS A 308 -8.95 16.95 8.11
N PRO A 309 -8.35 18.17 8.09
CA PRO A 309 -9.13 19.40 8.19
C PRO A 309 -10.19 19.55 7.09
N VAL A 310 -9.89 19.06 5.89
CA VAL A 310 -10.84 19.06 4.75
C VAL A 310 -11.76 17.86 4.84
N ALA A 311 -11.23 16.66 5.08
CA ALA A 311 -12.03 15.44 5.22
C ALA A 311 -13.10 15.60 6.32
N GLN A 312 -12.77 16.18 7.48
CA GLN A 312 -13.70 16.42 8.57
C GLN A 312 -14.78 17.47 8.23
N THR A 313 -14.45 18.46 7.37
CA THR A 313 -15.43 19.42 6.87
C THR A 313 -16.45 18.73 5.97
N ASN A 314 -15.96 17.85 5.09
CA ASN A 314 -16.76 17.20 4.05
C ASN A 314 -17.48 15.93 4.54
N ASP A 315 -16.91 15.27 5.55
CA ASP A 315 -17.34 13.98 6.09
C ASP A 315 -16.82 13.75 7.52
N LYS A 316 -17.50 14.39 8.49
CA LYS A 316 -17.12 14.31 9.91
C LYS A 316 -17.17 12.88 10.47
N ALA A 317 -18.11 12.06 10.00
CA ALA A 317 -18.25 10.68 10.46
C ALA A 317 -17.04 9.84 10.03
N LEU A 318 -16.62 9.98 8.77
CA LEU A 318 -15.42 9.32 8.27
C LEU A 318 -14.16 9.73 9.06
N ALA A 319 -13.93 11.03 9.26
CA ALA A 319 -12.78 11.50 10.04
C ALA A 319 -12.79 10.95 11.47
N THR A 320 -13.97 10.88 12.10
CA THR A 320 -14.09 10.30 13.46
C THR A 320 -13.72 8.81 13.49
N GLU A 321 -14.15 8.05 12.49
CA GLU A 321 -13.81 6.63 12.41
C GLU A 321 -12.33 6.41 12.11
N LEU A 322 -11.73 7.21 11.22
CA LEU A 322 -10.29 7.14 10.91
C LEU A 322 -9.44 7.44 12.15
N ASP A 323 -9.76 8.48 12.92
CA ASP A 323 -9.06 8.80 14.17
C ASP A 323 -9.06 7.60 15.14
N LYS A 324 -10.23 6.98 15.30
CA LYS A 324 -10.41 5.81 16.17
C LYS A 324 -9.59 4.61 15.67
N GLN A 325 -9.64 4.31 14.38
CA GLN A 325 -8.98 3.13 13.82
C GLN A 325 -7.46 3.27 13.78
N PHE A 326 -6.94 4.45 13.44
CA PHE A 326 -5.50 4.73 13.57
C PHE A 326 -5.05 4.60 15.03
N ALA A 327 -5.79 5.16 15.99
CA ALA A 327 -5.44 5.04 17.41
C ALA A 327 -5.45 3.57 17.89
N ALA A 328 -6.44 2.79 17.47
CA ALA A 328 -6.55 1.37 17.82
C ALA A 328 -5.37 0.55 17.25
N LEU A 329 -5.05 0.72 15.96
CA LEU A 329 -3.96 -0.01 15.32
C LEU A 329 -2.60 0.37 15.91
N ASN A 330 -2.36 1.66 16.16
CA ASN A 330 -1.13 2.12 16.81
C ASN A 330 -0.97 1.52 18.22
N THR A 331 -2.05 1.53 19.02
CA THR A 331 -2.05 0.92 20.36
C THR A 331 -1.76 -0.57 20.31
N LEU A 332 -2.29 -1.27 19.29
CA LEU A 332 -2.04 -2.69 19.08
C LEU A 332 -0.57 -2.96 18.73
N LEU A 333 -0.01 -2.22 17.77
CA LEU A 333 1.38 -2.33 17.36
C LEU A 333 2.35 -2.05 18.52
N ASP A 334 2.04 -1.07 19.37
CA ASP A 334 2.89 -0.71 20.51
C ASP A 334 3.06 -1.86 21.52
N LYS A 335 2.17 -2.86 21.54
CA LYS A 335 2.33 -4.08 22.36
C LYS A 335 3.55 -4.92 21.97
N TYR A 336 4.03 -4.77 20.73
CA TYR A 336 5.10 -5.57 20.15
C TYR A 336 6.47 -4.88 20.18
N ARG A 337 6.57 -3.70 20.79
CA ARG A 337 7.85 -2.99 20.90
C ARG A 337 8.80 -3.68 21.88
N THR A 338 10.08 -3.77 21.52
CA THR A 338 11.13 -4.28 22.42
C THR A 338 11.58 -3.22 23.42
N THR A 339 11.44 -1.94 23.08
CA THR A 339 11.59 -0.83 24.03
C THR A 339 10.53 0.24 23.78
N LYS A 340 10.15 1.01 24.80
CA LYS A 340 9.11 2.06 24.67
C LYS A 340 9.53 3.27 23.81
N THR A 341 10.78 3.35 23.36
CA THR A 341 11.35 4.56 22.72
C THR A 341 12.15 4.28 21.44
N SER A 342 12.28 3.03 20.99
CA SER A 342 12.99 2.68 19.76
C SER A 342 12.05 2.27 18.63
N ASP A 343 12.52 2.43 17.39
CA ASP A 343 11.98 1.78 16.17
C ASP A 343 12.05 0.24 16.22
N GLY A 344 12.55 -0.33 17.33
CA GLY A 344 12.67 -1.77 17.59
C GLY A 344 11.37 -2.45 18.00
N PHE A 345 11.08 -3.55 17.30
CA PHE A 345 9.98 -4.48 17.55
C PHE A 345 10.51 -5.88 17.83
N VAL A 346 9.66 -6.76 18.38
CA VAL A 346 9.95 -8.20 18.40
C VAL A 346 10.01 -8.73 16.98
N LEU A 347 10.71 -9.85 16.78
CA LEU A 347 10.77 -10.50 15.47
C LEU A 347 9.42 -11.12 15.13
N TYR A 348 9.05 -11.10 13.85
CA TYR A 348 7.74 -11.53 13.37
C TYR A 348 7.47 -13.03 13.57
N ASP A 349 8.52 -13.85 13.61
CA ASP A 349 8.46 -15.28 13.93
C ASP A 349 8.01 -15.55 15.38
N THR A 350 8.11 -14.55 16.27
CA THR A 350 7.57 -14.62 17.64
C THR A 350 6.08 -14.26 17.74
N VAL A 351 5.51 -13.67 16.68
CA VAL A 351 4.09 -13.29 16.61
C VAL A 351 3.28 -14.50 16.16
N ASN A 352 2.48 -15.05 17.07
CA ASN A 352 1.70 -16.27 16.80
C ASN A 352 0.46 -16.00 15.93
N GLU A 353 -0.17 -17.06 15.42
CA GLU A 353 -1.32 -16.96 14.51
C GLU A 353 -2.49 -16.11 15.05
N THR A 354 -2.80 -16.22 16.34
CA THR A 354 -3.86 -15.41 16.98
C THR A 354 -3.50 -13.93 16.96
N GLN A 355 -2.24 -13.59 17.25
CA GLN A 355 -1.73 -12.22 17.20
C GLN A 355 -1.69 -11.68 15.77
N ARG A 356 -1.28 -12.49 14.79
CA ARG A 356 -1.32 -12.12 13.37
C ARG A 356 -2.74 -11.86 12.91
N LYS A 357 -3.71 -12.66 13.36
CA LYS A 357 -5.13 -12.42 13.11
C LYS A 357 -5.62 -11.10 13.74
N GLU A 358 -5.24 -10.80 14.99
CA GLU A 358 -5.59 -9.53 15.64
C GLU A 358 -5.05 -8.32 14.85
N LEU A 359 -3.80 -8.40 14.37
CA LEU A 359 -3.19 -7.38 13.52
C LEU A 359 -3.95 -7.25 12.18
N SER A 360 -4.25 -8.37 11.52
CA SER A 360 -4.98 -8.40 10.24
C SER A 360 -6.38 -7.79 10.38
N ASP A 361 -7.12 -8.16 11.44
CA ASP A 361 -8.46 -7.62 11.69
C ASP A 361 -8.41 -6.10 11.94
N ALA A 362 -7.40 -5.62 12.68
CA ALA A 362 -7.21 -4.18 12.94
C ALA A 362 -6.82 -3.39 11.67
N VAL A 363 -5.97 -3.96 10.82
CA VAL A 363 -5.60 -3.37 9.52
C VAL A 363 -6.83 -3.27 8.63
N ASN A 364 -7.63 -4.34 8.53
CA ASN A 364 -8.85 -4.34 7.72
C ASN A 364 -9.87 -3.31 8.23
N ALA A 365 -10.01 -3.16 9.56
CA ALA A 365 -10.88 -2.17 10.16
C ALA A 365 -10.48 -0.72 9.85
N LEU A 366 -9.19 -0.45 9.59
CA LEU A 366 -8.69 0.85 9.14
C LEU A 366 -8.75 1.01 7.61
N ALA A 367 -8.39 -0.03 6.87
CA ALA A 367 -8.29 0.00 5.42
C ALA A 367 -9.62 0.33 4.74
N GLU A 368 -10.74 -0.21 5.24
CA GLU A 368 -12.07 0.04 4.67
C GLU A 368 -12.48 1.52 4.72
N PRO A 369 -12.51 2.20 5.88
CA PRO A 369 -12.79 3.63 5.92
C PRO A 369 -11.72 4.45 5.19
N LEU A 370 -10.43 4.08 5.27
CA LEU A 370 -9.36 4.83 4.61
C LEU A 370 -9.53 4.89 3.09
N SER A 371 -10.13 3.86 2.48
CA SER A 371 -10.43 3.83 1.03
C SER A 371 -11.37 4.96 0.58
N LYS A 372 -12.16 5.53 1.51
CA LYS A 372 -13.12 6.60 1.24
C LYS A 372 -12.49 7.99 1.35
N LEU A 373 -11.25 8.11 1.84
CA LEU A 373 -10.60 9.39 2.12
C LEU A 373 -10.41 10.23 0.85
N ALA A 374 -9.95 9.62 -0.25
CA ALA A 374 -9.71 10.32 -1.51
C ALA A 374 -10.99 10.98 -2.05
N ALA A 375 -12.11 10.25 -2.02
CA ALA A 375 -13.41 10.80 -2.40
C ALA A 375 -13.87 11.91 -1.43
N ALA A 376 -13.67 11.73 -0.12
CA ALA A 376 -14.08 12.70 0.88
C ALA A 376 -13.37 14.06 0.76
N VAL A 377 -12.09 14.08 0.40
CA VAL A 377 -11.31 15.33 0.30
C VAL A 377 -11.58 16.13 -0.98
N VAL A 378 -12.20 15.52 -1.99
CA VAL A 378 -12.50 16.16 -3.28
C VAL A 378 -13.98 16.45 -3.53
N LYS A 379 -14.83 16.27 -2.51
CA LYS A 379 -16.26 16.61 -2.54
C LYS A 379 -16.51 18.09 -2.81
#